data_AF-A0A7L2FZS8-F1
#
_entry.id   AF-A0A7L2FZS8-F1
#
_cell.length_a   1.000
_cell.length_b   1.000
_cell.length_c   1.000
_cell.angle_alpha   90.00
_cell.angle_beta   90.00
_cell.angle_gamma   90.00
#
_symmetry.space_group_name_H-M   'P 1'
#
loop_
_entity.id
_entity.type
_entity.pdbx_description
1 polymer ?
#
loop_
_entity_poly.entity_id
_entity_poly.type
_entity_poly.pdbx_seq_one_letter_code
_entity_poly.pdbx_strand_id
1 'polypeptide(L)' 'PGPLRLLARLNVQRGAERRPPQPVRSLRQPFDPAAFNFTRIRPGEVLLRLRRAGGGPAPPDPLLVAINVS' A
#
# COMPACT_ATOMS: atom_id res chain seq x y z
N PRO A 1 -3.01 -24.20 -8.50
CA PRO A 1 -2.75 -22.73 -8.53
C PRO A 1 -2.52 -22.26 -9.96
N GLY A 2 -3.04 -21.09 -10.35
CA GLY A 2 -3.05 -20.58 -11.73
C GLY A 2 -1.66 -20.31 -12.33
N PRO A 3 -1.58 -19.87 -13.60
CA PRO A 3 -0.32 -19.80 -14.37
C PRO A 3 0.77 -18.93 -13.73
N LEU A 4 0.39 -17.91 -12.95
CA LEU A 4 1.34 -17.02 -12.25
C LEU A 4 1.80 -17.53 -10.88
N ARG A 5 1.16 -18.58 -10.34
CA ARG A 5 1.47 -19.21 -9.04
C ARG A 5 1.57 -18.24 -7.84
N LEU A 6 0.88 -17.11 -7.89
CA LEU A 6 0.84 -16.12 -6.80
C LEU A 6 -0.18 -16.50 -5.72
N LEU A 7 0.11 -16.14 -4.47
CA LEU A 7 -0.79 -16.24 -3.33
C LEU A 7 -0.82 -14.90 -2.59
N ALA A 8 -2.02 -14.36 -2.35
CA ALA A 8 -2.20 -13.22 -1.47
C ALA A 8 -2.36 -13.71 -0.02
N ARG A 9 -1.53 -13.19 0.90
CA ARG A 9 -1.61 -13.47 2.32
C ARG A 9 -1.61 -12.16 3.11
N LEU A 10 -2.36 -12.12 4.21
CA LEU A 10 -2.27 -11.03 5.17
C LEU A 10 -0.85 -10.96 5.74
N ASN A 11 -0.20 -9.80 5.62
CA ASN A 11 1.07 -9.55 6.30
C ASN A 11 0.82 -9.28 7.79
N VAL A 12 0.76 -10.34 8.58
CA VAL A 12 0.57 -10.26 10.05
C VAL A 12 1.78 -9.64 10.75
N GLN A 13 2.98 -9.80 10.19
CA GLN A 13 4.22 -9.20 10.71
C GLN A 13 4.18 -7.68 10.64
N ARG A 14 3.43 -7.11 9.69
CA ARG A 14 3.18 -5.66 9.61
C ARG A 14 2.53 -5.07 10.86
N GLY A 15 1.97 -5.87 11.76
CA GLY A 15 1.52 -5.42 13.08
C GLY A 15 2.68 -5.13 14.04
N ALA A 16 3.67 -6.01 14.05
CA ALA A 16 4.81 -5.97 14.96
C ALA A 16 6.02 -5.19 14.40
N GLU A 17 6.27 -5.30 13.10
CA GLU A 17 7.38 -4.68 12.37
C GLU A 17 6.99 -3.31 11.80
N ARG A 18 6.04 -2.62 12.45
CA ARG A 18 5.66 -1.26 12.05
C ARG A 18 6.88 -0.36 12.18
N ARG A 19 7.08 0.51 11.19
CA ARG A 19 8.05 1.61 11.30
C ARG A 19 7.75 2.37 12.60
N PRO A 20 8.75 2.61 13.46
CA PRO A 20 8.54 3.36 14.69
C PRO A 20 8.05 4.78 14.37
N PRO A 21 7.29 5.41 15.29
CA PRO A 21 6.91 6.80 15.14
C PRO A 21 8.15 7.67 14.92
N GLN A 22 8.07 8.62 14.00
CA GLN A 22 9.14 9.60 13.84
C GLN A 22 9.17 10.51 15.08
N PRO A 23 10.31 10.66 15.75
CA PRO A 23 10.41 11.56 16.89
C PRO A 23 10.30 13.01 16.42
N VAL A 24 9.32 13.75 16.97
CA VAL A 24 9.17 15.19 16.74
C VAL A 24 10.10 15.92 17.70
N ARG A 25 11.15 16.56 17.16
CA ARG A 25 12.18 17.24 17.98
C ARG A 25 11.89 18.73 18.20
N SER A 26 10.98 19.30 17.41
CA SER A 26 10.62 20.73 17.47
C SER A 26 9.24 20.97 16.84
N LEU A 27 8.51 21.95 17.36
CA LEU A 27 7.26 22.41 16.75
C LEU A 27 7.47 23.10 15.39
N ARG A 28 8.67 23.61 15.14
CA ARG A 28 9.07 24.24 13.86
C ARG A 28 9.80 23.27 12.94
N GLN A 29 9.81 21.98 13.25
CA GLN A 29 10.48 20.98 12.42
C GLN A 29 9.89 21.01 11.00
N PRO A 30 10.72 21.12 9.96
CA PRO A 30 10.24 21.15 8.59
C PRO A 30 9.63 19.79 8.20
N PHE A 31 8.60 19.84 7.36
CA PHE A 31 8.02 18.65 6.77
C PHE A 31 8.99 18.04 5.76
N ASP A 32 9.33 16.76 5.94
CA ASP A 32 10.08 15.98 4.96
C ASP A 32 9.12 15.07 4.16
N PRO A 33 8.79 15.42 2.90
CA PRO A 33 7.93 14.59 2.06
C PRO A 33 8.51 13.22 1.71
N ALA A 34 9.81 12.99 1.90
CA ALA A 34 10.45 11.68 1.71
C ALA A 34 10.30 10.78 2.94
N ALA A 35 10.07 11.34 4.12
CA ALA A 35 9.83 10.55 5.34
C ALA A 35 8.41 9.95 5.40
N PHE A 36 7.46 10.53 4.66
CA PHE A 36 6.05 10.14 4.60
C PHE A 36 5.68 9.53 3.23
N ASN A 37 6.00 8.25 3.01
CA ASN A 37 5.69 7.52 1.77
C ASN A 37 4.57 6.47 1.92
N PHE A 38 3.66 6.64 2.89
CA PHE A 38 2.66 5.62 3.22
C PHE A 38 1.66 5.30 2.09
N THR A 39 1.52 6.20 1.11
CA THR A 39 0.58 6.08 -0.01
C THR A 39 1.27 5.99 -1.38
N ARG A 40 2.60 6.17 -1.45
CA ARG A 40 3.34 6.10 -2.72
C ARG A 40 3.70 4.65 -3.01
N ILE A 41 3.01 4.08 -4.00
CA ILE A 41 3.31 2.76 -4.54
C ILE A 41 4.02 2.95 -5.88
N ARG A 42 5.20 2.37 -6.06
CA ARG A 42 5.89 2.42 -7.35
C ARG A 42 5.11 1.60 -8.38
N PRO A 43 5.04 2.00 -9.67
CA PRO A 43 4.29 1.25 -10.67
C PRO A 43 4.67 -0.24 -10.75
N GLY A 44 5.95 -0.58 -10.54
CA GLY A 44 6.42 -1.97 -10.51
C GLY A 44 6.05 -2.78 -9.26
N GLU A 45 5.54 -2.14 -8.20
CA GLU A 45 5.07 -2.81 -6.97
C GLU A 45 3.58 -3.23 -7.08
N VAL A 46 2.89 -2.84 -8.16
CA VAL A 46 1.48 -3.15 -8.38
C VAL A 46 1.34 -4.48 -9.10
N LEU A 47 0.92 -5.52 -8.37
CA LEU A 47 0.73 -6.87 -8.93
C LEU A 47 -0.71 -7.11 -9.44
N LEU A 48 -1.71 -6.53 -8.79
CA LEU A 48 -3.13 -6.74 -9.12
C LEU A 48 -3.99 -5.53 -8.74
N ARG A 49 -5.09 -5.33 -9.49
CA ARG A 49 -6.12 -4.34 -9.21
C ARG A 49 -7.44 -5.07 -9.00
N LEU A 50 -8.12 -4.78 -7.89
CA LEU A 50 -9.41 -5.37 -7.60
C LEU A 50 -10.53 -4.44 -8.08
N ARG A 51 -11.66 -5.04 -8.44
CA ARG A 51 -12.91 -4.34 -8.71
C ARG A 51 -14.02 -4.99 -7.89
N ARG A 52 -14.98 -4.20 -7.40
CA ARG A 52 -16.17 -4.77 -6.77
C ARG A 52 -17.01 -5.49 -7.84
N ALA A 53 -17.48 -6.69 -7.54
CA ALA A 53 -18.44 -7.37 -8.39
C ALA A 53 -19.80 -6.64 -8.29
N GLY A 54 -20.39 -6.25 -9.43
CA GLY A 54 -21.71 -5.61 -9.48
C GLY A 54 -21.75 -4.09 -9.68
N GLY A 55 -20.62 -3.43 -9.96
CA GLY A 55 -20.63 -2.01 -10.34
C GLY A 55 -21.11 -1.81 -11.79
N GLY A 56 -22.18 -1.02 -11.99
CA GLY A 56 -22.63 -0.57 -13.31
C GLY A 56 -21.59 0.34 -14.01
N PRO A 57 -21.95 1.02 -15.12
CA PRO A 57 -21.02 1.72 -16.02
C PRO A 57 -20.41 3.02 -15.46
N ALA A 58 -20.20 3.11 -14.14
CA ALA A 58 -19.42 4.18 -13.54
C ALA A 58 -17.93 4.01 -13.88
N PRO A 59 -17.17 5.10 -14.06
CA PRO A 59 -15.72 5.00 -14.22
C PRO A 59 -15.16 4.23 -13.02
N PRO A 60 -14.38 3.17 -13.25
CA PRO A 60 -13.93 2.31 -12.16
C PRO A 60 -12.93 3.09 -11.32
N ASP A 61 -13.32 3.52 -10.12
CA ASP A 61 -12.32 3.78 -9.10
C ASP A 61 -11.60 2.45 -8.85
N PRO A 62 -10.32 2.31 -9.23
CA PRO A 62 -9.64 1.06 -9.03
C PRO A 62 -9.44 0.85 -7.53
N LEU A 63 -10.01 -0.21 -6.98
CA LEU A 63 -9.62 -0.68 -5.65
C LEU A 63 -8.20 -1.25 -5.80
N LEU A 64 -7.21 -0.40 -5.55
CA LEU A 64 -5.80 -0.74 -5.59
C LEU A 64 -5.44 -1.57 -4.36
N VAL A 65 -4.95 -2.79 -4.56
CA VAL A 65 -4.35 -3.60 -3.50
C VAL A 65 -2.88 -3.78 -3.84
N ALA A 66 -2.01 -3.06 -3.12
CA ALA A 66 -0.57 -3.25 -3.20
C ALA A 66 -0.13 -4.33 -2.23
N ILE A 67 0.51 -5.39 -2.75
CA ILE A 67 1.17 -6.43 -1.95
C ILE A 67 2.59 -6.62 -2.50
N ASN A 68 3.44 -5.63 -2.24
CA ASN A 68 4.75 -5.88 -1.66
C ASN A 68 5.19 -4.58 -0.97
N VAL A 69 5.03 -4.53 0.34
CA VAL A 69 5.67 -3.51 1.17
C VAL A 69 6.61 -4.30 2.05
N SER A 70 7.83 -4.48 1.53
CA SER A 70 9.01 -4.85 2.29
C SER A 70 9.26 -3.87 3.43
#